data_AF-M3I4F1-F1
#
_entry.id   AF-M3I4F1-F1
#
_cell.length_a   1.000
_cell.length_b   1.000
_cell.length_c   1.000
_cell.angle_alpha   90.00
_cell.angle_beta   90.00
_cell.angle_gamma   90.00
#
_symmetry.space_group_name_H-M   'P 1'
#
loop_
_entity.id
_entity.type
_entity.pdbx_description
1 polymer ?
#
loop_
_entity_poly.entity_id
_entity_poly.type
_entity_poly.pdbx_seq_one_letter_code
_entity_poly.pdbx_strand_id
1 'polypeptide(L)'
;MRLWARLWRYYFLAYFFNIALSAFAFSFFAVFLSYTLAKNGGIVPVVGLILSGVIVSSIFSACVSIVKYVSEDAQLREITFWMMGGLYYSKWQSLGEIASVTGVCFLALCTLAWKLNLLSLGDDQARSLGINPEKYKLIFITIATLMTAVCVANAGIIAWIGLIMPHVARLISGPDNRWVLPLSGLIGALYLLVCDTLARTVAMAEIPVGIITSLVGAPFLIALLRSKAKELLK
;
A
#
# COMPACT_ATOMS: atom_id res chain seq x y z
N MET A 1 37.90 -12.19 8.61
CA MET A 1 37.07 -10.98 8.35
C MET A 1 35.97 -11.18 7.29
N ARG A 2 36.23 -11.82 6.12
CA ARG A 2 35.20 -12.03 5.06
C ARG A 2 34.09 -13.06 5.38
N LEU A 3 34.38 -14.08 6.19
CA LEU A 3 33.41 -15.10 6.61
C LEU A 3 32.38 -14.56 7.62
N TRP A 4 32.82 -13.71 8.55
CA TRP A 4 31.95 -13.02 9.51
C TRP A 4 31.03 -12.01 8.82
N ALA A 5 31.52 -11.27 7.81
CA ALA A 5 30.67 -10.41 6.98
C ALA A 5 29.67 -11.20 6.12
N ARG A 6 30.03 -12.40 5.65
CA ARG A 6 29.10 -13.31 4.94
C ARG A 6 28.03 -13.85 5.87
N LEU A 7 28.41 -14.36 7.04
CA LEU A 7 27.46 -14.88 8.04
C LEU A 7 26.54 -13.77 8.54
N TRP A 8 27.08 -12.59 8.84
CA TRP A 8 26.28 -11.40 9.17
C TRP A 8 25.27 -11.08 8.06
N ARG A 9 25.70 -11.11 6.79
CA ARG A 9 24.81 -10.87 5.65
C ARG A 9 23.74 -11.96 5.51
N TYR A 10 24.04 -13.22 5.81
CA TYR A 10 23.06 -14.32 5.80
C TYR A 10 22.03 -14.21 6.93
N TYR A 11 22.46 -13.95 8.17
CA TYR A 11 21.55 -13.74 9.30
C TYR A 11 20.70 -12.48 9.13
N PHE A 12 21.29 -11.41 8.58
CA PHE A 12 20.58 -10.17 8.27
C PHE A 12 19.57 -10.37 7.13
N LEU A 13 19.96 -10.98 6.01
CA LEU A 13 19.03 -11.32 4.92
C LEU A 13 17.91 -12.25 5.39
N ALA A 14 18.20 -13.25 6.23
CA ALA A 14 17.20 -14.19 6.76
C ALA A 14 16.18 -13.50 7.70
N TYR A 15 16.62 -12.56 8.53
CA TYR A 15 15.73 -11.81 9.43
C TYR A 15 14.80 -10.86 8.67
N PHE A 16 15.30 -10.16 7.66
CA PHE A 16 14.48 -9.28 6.82
C PHE A 16 13.58 -10.07 5.86
N PHE A 17 14.05 -11.20 5.32
CA PHE A 17 13.16 -12.14 4.61
C PHE A 17 12.06 -12.63 5.53
N ASN A 18 12.32 -12.84 6.83
CA ASN A 18 11.30 -13.27 7.77
C ASN A 18 10.18 -12.21 7.92
N ILE A 19 10.53 -10.93 8.05
CA ILE A 19 9.55 -9.84 8.17
C ILE A 19 8.81 -9.62 6.84
N ALA A 20 9.53 -9.52 5.71
CA ALA A 20 8.91 -9.29 4.41
C ALA A 20 8.03 -10.47 3.96
N LEU A 21 8.48 -11.71 4.19
CA LEU A 21 7.70 -12.92 3.88
C LEU A 21 6.48 -13.03 4.79
N SER A 22 6.62 -12.74 6.09
CA SER A 22 5.49 -12.73 7.02
C SER A 22 4.49 -11.63 6.65
N ALA A 23 4.96 -10.41 6.39
CA ALA A 23 4.12 -9.30 5.94
C ALA A 23 3.38 -9.64 4.64
N PHE A 24 4.06 -10.26 3.68
CA PHE A 24 3.43 -10.73 2.45
C PHE A 24 2.40 -11.84 2.69
N ALA A 25 2.75 -12.86 3.45
CA ALA A 25 1.87 -13.99 3.75
C ALA A 25 0.60 -13.52 4.48
N PHE A 26 0.73 -12.69 5.51
CA PHE A 26 -0.40 -12.13 6.23
C PHE A 26 -1.21 -11.14 5.38
N SER A 27 -0.57 -10.31 4.54
CA SER A 27 -1.28 -9.41 3.62
C SER A 27 -2.09 -10.20 2.58
N PHE A 28 -1.48 -11.22 1.97
CA PHE A 28 -2.16 -12.09 1.02
C PHE A 28 -3.29 -12.88 1.68
N PHE A 29 -3.06 -13.41 2.88
CA PHE A 29 -4.08 -14.11 3.65
C PHE A 29 -5.26 -13.19 4.02
N ALA A 30 -4.99 -11.95 4.44
CA ALA A 30 -6.02 -10.97 4.75
C ALA A 30 -6.85 -10.59 3.51
N VAL A 31 -6.20 -10.38 2.37
CA VAL A 31 -6.87 -10.09 1.09
C VAL A 31 -7.68 -11.30 0.63
N PHE A 32 -7.15 -12.51 0.74
CA PHE A 32 -7.84 -13.75 0.41
C PHE A 32 -9.09 -13.95 1.28
N LEU A 33 -8.97 -13.74 2.59
CA LEU A 33 -10.09 -13.82 3.52
C LEU A 33 -11.15 -12.77 3.19
N SER A 34 -10.73 -11.54 2.90
CA SER A 34 -11.65 -10.44 2.53
C SER A 34 -12.39 -10.75 1.23
N TYR A 35 -11.68 -11.29 0.23
CA TYR A 35 -12.27 -11.64 -1.06
C TYR A 35 -13.24 -12.82 -0.96
N THR A 36 -12.89 -13.86 -0.19
CA THR A 36 -13.74 -15.05 -0.03
C THR A 36 -15.01 -14.76 0.77
N LEU A 37 -14.91 -13.97 1.85
CA LEU A 37 -16.06 -13.53 2.64
C LEU A 37 -16.99 -12.60 1.85
N ALA A 38 -16.44 -11.77 0.95
CA ALA A 38 -17.24 -10.88 0.11
C ALA A 38 -17.93 -11.60 -1.07
N LYS A 39 -17.42 -12.77 -1.48
CA LYS A 39 -17.91 -13.50 -2.65
C LYS A 39 -19.26 -14.13 -2.36
N ASN A 40 -20.28 -13.73 -3.12
CA ASN A 40 -21.61 -14.32 -3.07
C ASN A 40 -22.07 -14.72 -4.48
N GLY A 41 -22.45 -15.99 -4.67
CA GLY A 41 -22.92 -16.49 -5.97
C GLY A 41 -21.91 -16.36 -7.13
N GLY A 42 -20.61 -16.40 -6.83
CA GLY A 42 -19.55 -16.23 -7.84
C GLY A 42 -19.12 -14.77 -8.08
N ILE A 43 -19.93 -13.81 -7.67
CA ILE A 43 -19.71 -12.37 -7.87
C ILE A 43 -19.17 -11.74 -6.58
N VAL A 44 -18.31 -10.72 -6.71
CA VAL A 44 -17.80 -9.95 -5.57
C VAL A 44 -18.35 -8.53 -5.63
N PRO A 45 -19.46 -8.23 -4.92
CA PRO A 45 -20.01 -6.87 -4.86
C PRO A 45 -19.04 -5.94 -4.14
N VAL A 46 -18.92 -4.69 -4.65
CA VAL A 46 -18.00 -3.68 -4.11
C VAL A 46 -18.25 -3.40 -2.63
N VAL A 47 -19.52 -3.23 -2.23
CA VAL A 47 -19.90 -2.97 -0.83
C VAL A 47 -19.54 -4.16 0.07
N GLY A 48 -19.78 -5.39 -0.40
CA GLY A 48 -19.42 -6.60 0.34
C GLY A 48 -17.92 -6.73 0.55
N LEU A 49 -17.12 -6.38 -0.46
CA LEU A 49 -15.66 -6.37 -0.36
C LEU A 49 -15.14 -5.33 0.63
N ILE A 50 -15.72 -4.13 0.64
CA ILE A 50 -15.38 -3.08 1.59
C ILE A 50 -15.72 -3.53 3.03
N LEU A 51 -16.93 -4.02 3.26
CA LEU A 51 -17.37 -4.45 4.59
C LEU A 51 -16.52 -5.62 5.10
N SER A 52 -16.25 -6.59 4.23
CA SER A 52 -15.39 -7.72 4.56
C SER A 52 -13.97 -7.28 4.93
N GLY A 53 -13.39 -6.34 4.16
CA GLY A 53 -12.08 -5.76 4.49
C GLY A 53 -12.05 -5.09 5.86
N VAL A 54 -13.10 -4.35 6.23
CA VAL A 54 -13.21 -3.71 7.56
C VAL A 54 -13.27 -4.76 8.68
N ILE A 55 -14.02 -5.85 8.49
CA ILE A 55 -14.11 -6.97 9.45
C ILE A 55 -12.74 -7.62 9.63
N VAL A 56 -12.09 -8.00 8.53
CA VAL A 56 -10.76 -8.64 8.55
C VAL A 56 -9.72 -7.72 9.19
N SER A 57 -9.71 -6.43 8.84
CA SER A 57 -8.83 -5.44 9.45
C SER A 57 -9.03 -5.33 10.96
N SER A 58 -10.27 -5.42 11.45
CA SER A 58 -10.59 -5.36 12.89
C SER A 58 -10.04 -6.58 13.63
N ILE A 59 -10.15 -7.78 13.03
CA ILE A 59 -9.57 -9.01 13.58
C ILE A 59 -8.05 -8.90 13.68
N PHE A 60 -7.36 -8.48 12.62
CA PHE A 60 -5.91 -8.30 12.65
C PHE A 60 -5.47 -7.22 13.63
N SER A 61 -6.25 -6.15 13.78
CA SER A 61 -6.00 -5.09 14.77
C SER A 61 -6.08 -5.65 16.20
N ALA A 62 -7.05 -6.53 16.48
CA ALA A 62 -7.13 -7.24 17.75
C ALA A 62 -5.91 -8.16 17.97
N CYS A 63 -5.48 -8.91 16.95
CA CYS A 63 -4.26 -9.72 17.03
C CYS A 63 -3.01 -8.88 17.35
N VAL A 64 -2.81 -7.76 16.66
CA VAL A 64 -1.71 -6.82 16.95
C VAL A 64 -1.79 -6.30 18.39
N SER A 65 -3.01 -6.09 18.91
CA SER A 65 -3.22 -5.61 20.28
C SER A 65 -2.87 -6.67 21.33
N ILE A 66 -3.15 -7.94 21.04
CA ILE A 66 -2.71 -9.08 21.88
C ILE A 66 -1.18 -9.15 21.91
N VAL A 67 -0.52 -9.02 20.74
CA VAL A 67 0.96 -9.03 20.69
C VAL A 67 1.53 -7.90 21.54
N LYS A 68 1.00 -6.68 21.41
CA LYS A 68 1.43 -5.54 22.24
C LYS A 68 1.23 -5.79 23.73
N TYR A 69 0.12 -6.42 24.11
CA TYR A 69 -0.21 -6.68 25.51
C TYR A 69 0.76 -7.64 26.18
N VAL A 70 1.33 -8.60 25.43
CA VAL A 70 2.30 -9.57 25.95
C VAL A 70 3.77 -9.15 25.76
N SER A 71 4.02 -8.03 25.10
CA SER A 71 5.36 -7.51 24.81
C SER A 71 5.96 -6.72 25.97
N GLU A 72 7.29 -6.79 26.11
CA GLU A 72 8.05 -5.93 27.01
C GLU A 72 8.10 -4.48 26.49
N ASP A 73 8.38 -3.50 27.38
CA ASP A 73 8.38 -2.07 27.05
C ASP A 73 9.23 -1.68 25.83
N ALA A 74 10.39 -2.33 25.65
CA ALA A 74 11.27 -2.09 24.51
C ALA A 74 10.62 -2.55 23.20
N GLN A 75 10.07 -3.76 23.18
CA GLN A 75 9.37 -4.32 22.01
C GLN A 75 8.10 -3.55 21.69
N LEU A 76 7.33 -3.16 22.72
CA LEU A 76 6.13 -2.35 22.57
C LEU A 76 6.43 -1.01 21.89
N ARG A 77 7.54 -0.37 22.28
CA ARG A 77 8.02 0.86 21.67
C ARG A 77 8.39 0.66 20.21
N GLU A 78 9.13 -0.40 19.88
CA GLU A 78 9.50 -0.74 18.50
C GLU A 78 8.27 -1.01 17.62
N ILE A 79 7.31 -1.81 18.10
CA ILE A 79 6.04 -2.07 17.42
C ILE A 79 5.29 -0.75 17.16
N THR A 80 5.24 0.12 18.18
CA THR A 80 4.57 1.42 18.09
C THR A 80 5.19 2.31 17.03
N PHE A 81 6.53 2.43 17.00
CA PHE A 81 7.21 3.21 15.98
C PHE A 81 7.08 2.61 14.58
N TRP A 82 7.14 1.29 14.43
CA TRP A 82 6.99 0.63 13.12
C TRP A 82 5.59 0.87 12.53
N MET A 83 4.54 0.80 13.36
CA MET A 83 3.17 1.11 12.91
C MET A 83 2.96 2.56 12.50
N MET A 84 3.74 3.51 13.02
CA MET A 84 3.62 4.92 12.65
C MET A 84 4.22 5.25 11.27
N GLY A 85 5.01 4.33 10.71
CA GLY A 85 5.63 4.47 9.40
C GLY A 85 6.81 5.44 9.38
N GLY A 86 7.86 5.07 8.66
CA GLY A 86 9.11 5.80 8.64
C GLY A 86 10.21 5.22 7.77
N LEU A 87 11.13 6.08 7.36
CA LEU A 87 12.32 5.73 6.58
C LEU A 87 13.61 5.78 7.42
N TYR A 88 13.52 5.61 8.74
CA TYR A 88 14.66 5.71 9.69
C TYR A 88 15.65 4.56 9.54
N TYR A 89 15.16 3.37 9.19
CA TYR A 89 15.98 2.14 9.09
C TYR A 89 16.49 1.86 7.67
N SER A 90 16.32 2.79 6.74
CA SER A 90 16.66 2.60 5.33
C SER A 90 18.17 2.45 5.11
N LYS A 91 18.58 1.34 4.50
CA LYS A 91 19.97 1.05 4.10
C LYS A 91 20.08 0.90 2.58
N TRP A 92 21.27 1.15 2.04
CA TRP A 92 21.55 1.00 0.61
C TRP A 92 21.30 -0.42 0.07
N GLN A 93 21.54 -1.44 0.90
CA GLN A 93 21.35 -2.85 0.53
C GLN A 93 19.87 -3.20 0.37
N SER A 94 19.03 -2.79 1.33
CA SER A 94 17.58 -2.99 1.27
C SER A 94 16.94 -2.22 0.11
N LEU A 95 17.51 -1.08 -0.28
CA LEU A 95 17.01 -0.28 -1.40
C LEU A 95 17.03 -1.06 -2.72
N GLY A 96 18.11 -1.80 -3.01
CA GLY A 96 18.20 -2.59 -4.23
C GLY A 96 17.15 -3.70 -4.32
N GLU A 97 16.92 -4.39 -3.20
CA GLU A 97 15.90 -5.45 -3.10
C GLU A 97 14.49 -4.88 -3.27
N ILE A 98 14.14 -3.83 -2.54
CA ILE A 98 12.84 -3.15 -2.64
C ILE A 98 12.63 -2.63 -4.06
N ALA A 99 13.61 -1.92 -4.63
CA ALA A 99 13.50 -1.33 -5.96
C ALA A 99 13.34 -2.39 -7.06
N SER A 100 14.01 -3.53 -6.94
CA SER A 100 13.87 -4.63 -7.91
C SER A 100 12.46 -5.21 -7.91
N VAL A 101 11.93 -5.57 -6.73
CA VAL A 101 10.59 -6.19 -6.62
C VAL A 101 9.49 -5.19 -6.97
N THR A 102 9.54 -3.99 -6.40
CA THR A 102 8.55 -2.94 -6.66
C THR A 102 8.63 -2.42 -8.10
N GLY A 103 9.83 -2.33 -8.68
CA GLY A 103 10.04 -1.94 -10.07
C GLY A 103 9.44 -2.94 -11.06
N VAL A 104 9.66 -4.25 -10.85
CA VAL A 104 9.04 -5.30 -11.68
C VAL A 104 7.51 -5.25 -11.56
N CYS A 105 6.97 -5.12 -10.33
CA CYS A 105 5.53 -4.99 -10.11
C CYS A 105 4.95 -3.74 -10.80
N PHE A 106 5.63 -2.60 -10.67
CA PHE A 106 5.21 -1.34 -11.26
C PHE A 106 5.20 -1.39 -12.79
N LEU A 107 6.24 -1.97 -13.41
CA LEU A 107 6.28 -2.17 -14.86
C LEU A 107 5.16 -3.13 -15.33
N ALA A 108 4.91 -4.22 -14.59
CA ALA A 108 3.80 -5.12 -14.87
C ALA A 108 2.44 -4.40 -14.80
N LEU A 109 2.23 -3.54 -13.80
CA LEU A 109 1.00 -2.73 -13.71
C LEU A 109 0.88 -1.74 -14.86
N CYS A 110 1.96 -1.07 -15.25
CA CYS A 110 1.96 -0.11 -16.35
C CYS A 110 1.65 -0.78 -17.71
N THR A 111 2.22 -1.95 -17.98
CA THR A 111 1.94 -2.71 -19.22
C THR A 111 0.50 -3.22 -19.27
N LEU A 112 -0.09 -3.55 -18.11
CA LEU A 112 -1.48 -4.00 -18.00
C LEU A 112 -2.48 -2.86 -17.81
N ALA A 113 -2.03 -1.61 -17.70
CA ALA A 113 -2.85 -0.44 -17.38
C ALA A 113 -4.09 -0.28 -18.27
N TRP A 114 -3.97 -0.60 -19.56
CA TRP A 114 -5.08 -0.54 -20.51
C TRP A 114 -6.23 -1.50 -20.18
N LYS A 115 -5.92 -2.64 -19.54
CA LYS A 115 -6.96 -3.59 -19.10
C LYS A 115 -7.72 -3.05 -17.90
N LEU A 116 -7.07 -2.22 -17.09
CA LEU A 116 -7.72 -1.50 -15.98
C LEU A 116 -8.78 -0.50 -16.51
N ASN A 117 -8.54 0.12 -17.67
CA ASN A 117 -9.56 0.93 -18.35
C ASN A 117 -10.77 0.09 -18.76
N LEU A 118 -10.54 -1.11 -19.30
CA LEU A 118 -11.64 -1.98 -19.71
C LEU A 118 -12.45 -2.47 -18.51
N LEU A 119 -11.79 -2.80 -17.39
CA LEU A 119 -12.48 -3.13 -16.13
C LEU A 119 -13.30 -1.95 -15.59
N SER A 120 -12.93 -0.71 -15.91
CA SER A 120 -13.65 0.48 -15.46
C SER A 120 -14.98 0.70 -16.20
N LEU A 121 -15.20 0.02 -17.33
CA LEU A 121 -16.47 0.07 -18.08
C LEU A 121 -17.57 -0.80 -17.46
N GLY A 122 -17.21 -1.73 -16.56
CA GLY A 122 -18.09 -2.75 -16.01
C GLY A 122 -17.68 -4.16 -16.44
N ASP A 123 -18.07 -5.15 -15.63
CA ASP A 123 -17.65 -6.55 -15.83
C ASP A 123 -18.21 -7.13 -17.14
N ASP A 124 -19.44 -6.79 -17.52
CA ASP A 124 -20.08 -7.29 -18.73
C ASP A 124 -19.47 -6.68 -20.00
N GLN A 125 -19.18 -5.38 -19.99
CA GLN A 125 -18.51 -4.68 -21.09
C GLN A 125 -17.05 -5.16 -21.24
N ALA A 126 -16.35 -5.41 -20.14
CA ALA A 126 -15.01 -5.98 -20.20
C ALA A 126 -15.01 -7.40 -20.80
N ARG A 127 -16.02 -8.22 -20.48
CA ARG A 127 -16.21 -9.56 -21.06
C ARG A 127 -16.47 -9.52 -22.57
N SER A 128 -17.33 -8.61 -23.04
CA SER A 128 -17.62 -8.48 -24.48
C SER A 128 -16.41 -8.01 -25.28
N LEU A 129 -15.48 -7.29 -24.65
CA LEU A 129 -14.19 -6.88 -25.22
C LEU A 129 -13.08 -7.95 -25.10
N GLY A 130 -13.43 -9.18 -24.70
CA GLY A 130 -12.52 -10.33 -24.67
C GLY A 130 -11.63 -10.41 -23.43
N ILE A 131 -11.92 -9.64 -22.38
CA ILE A 131 -11.19 -9.68 -21.12
C ILE A 131 -12.00 -10.41 -20.06
N ASN A 132 -11.38 -11.36 -19.35
CA ASN A 132 -12.00 -11.99 -18.17
C ASN A 132 -11.82 -11.09 -16.92
N PRO A 133 -12.88 -10.45 -16.39
CA PRO A 133 -12.74 -9.48 -15.32
C PRO A 133 -12.19 -10.08 -14.02
N GLU A 134 -12.67 -11.28 -13.66
CA GLU A 134 -12.26 -11.98 -12.44
C GLU A 134 -10.77 -12.30 -12.45
N LYS A 135 -10.26 -12.81 -13.58
CA LYS A 135 -8.84 -13.11 -13.76
C LYS A 135 -7.98 -11.86 -13.57
N TYR A 136 -8.33 -10.75 -14.24
CA TYR A 136 -7.51 -9.54 -14.16
C TYR A 136 -7.66 -8.80 -12.84
N LYS A 137 -8.84 -8.80 -12.20
CA LYS A 137 -8.99 -8.33 -10.82
C LYS A 137 -8.04 -9.06 -9.88
N LEU A 138 -7.98 -10.40 -9.97
CA LEU A 138 -7.08 -11.20 -9.14
C LEU A 138 -5.60 -10.91 -9.42
N ILE A 139 -5.20 -10.74 -10.69
CA ILE A 139 -3.85 -10.33 -11.08
C ILE A 139 -3.49 -8.97 -10.46
N PHE A 140 -4.34 -7.96 -10.63
CA PHE A 140 -4.09 -6.61 -10.09
C PHE A 140 -4.02 -6.61 -8.57
N ILE A 141 -4.94 -7.31 -7.90
CA ILE A 141 -4.95 -7.47 -6.45
C ILE A 141 -3.65 -8.13 -5.98
N THR A 142 -3.20 -9.19 -6.65
CA THR A 142 -1.97 -9.92 -6.27
C THR A 142 -0.74 -9.04 -6.42
N ILE A 143 -0.57 -8.36 -7.55
CA ILE A 143 0.58 -7.47 -7.79
C ILE A 143 0.57 -6.29 -6.81
N ALA A 144 -0.60 -5.67 -6.59
CA ALA A 144 -0.74 -4.57 -5.64
C ALA A 144 -0.44 -5.03 -4.19
N THR A 145 -0.89 -6.23 -3.81
CA THR A 145 -0.64 -6.82 -2.49
C THR A 145 0.85 -7.10 -2.29
N LEU A 146 1.52 -7.69 -3.28
CA LEU A 146 2.96 -7.94 -3.23
C LEU A 146 3.75 -6.63 -3.09
N MET A 147 3.44 -5.64 -3.92
CA MET A 147 4.11 -4.34 -3.89
C MET A 147 3.89 -3.62 -2.55
N THR A 148 2.65 -3.64 -2.04
CA THR A 148 2.30 -3.02 -0.75
C THR A 148 2.99 -3.74 0.41
N ALA A 149 3.01 -5.07 0.42
CA ALA A 149 3.64 -5.85 1.47
C ALA A 149 5.15 -5.57 1.58
N VAL A 150 5.85 -5.48 0.45
CA VAL A 150 7.28 -5.13 0.42
C VAL A 150 7.51 -3.71 0.94
N CYS A 151 6.69 -2.74 0.52
CA CYS A 151 6.79 -1.38 1.02
C CYS A 151 6.53 -1.30 2.53
N VAL A 152 5.44 -1.92 3.01
CA VAL A 152 5.03 -1.88 4.43
C VAL A 152 6.02 -2.62 5.33
N ALA A 153 6.57 -3.75 4.89
CA ALA A 153 7.59 -4.48 5.65
C ALA A 153 8.81 -3.61 5.99
N ASN A 154 9.18 -2.69 5.09
CA ASN A 154 10.39 -1.88 5.21
C ASN A 154 10.12 -0.47 5.78
N ALA A 155 9.02 0.15 5.38
CA ALA A 155 8.69 1.54 5.73
C ALA A 155 7.60 1.66 6.79
N GLY A 156 7.04 0.54 7.26
CA GLY A 156 5.87 0.55 8.16
C GLY A 156 4.60 1.01 7.45
N ILE A 157 3.59 1.40 8.23
CA ILE A 157 2.28 1.79 7.70
C ILE A 157 2.29 3.28 7.35
N ILE A 158 2.20 3.60 6.06
CA ILE A 158 2.09 4.98 5.57
C ILE A 158 0.72 5.15 4.88
N ALA A 159 -0.15 5.94 5.50
CA ALA A 159 -1.52 6.16 5.01
C ALA A 159 -1.61 7.29 3.97
N TRP A 160 -2.79 7.44 3.38
CA TRP A 160 -3.24 8.56 2.51
C TRP A 160 -2.67 8.62 1.10
N ILE A 161 -1.41 8.24 0.88
CA ILE A 161 -0.76 8.35 -0.44
C ILE A 161 -1.54 7.61 -1.52
N GLY A 162 -1.90 6.35 -1.24
CA GLY A 162 -2.63 5.49 -2.19
C GLY A 162 -4.07 5.95 -2.47
N LEU A 163 -4.65 6.79 -1.61
CA LEU A 163 -5.96 7.39 -1.86
C LEU A 163 -5.81 8.68 -2.66
N ILE A 164 -4.93 9.59 -2.22
CA ILE A 164 -4.86 10.96 -2.75
C ILE A 164 -4.19 11.02 -4.11
N MET A 165 -3.03 10.37 -4.27
CA MET A 165 -2.17 10.60 -5.44
C MET A 165 -2.77 10.11 -6.76
N PRO A 166 -3.50 8.98 -6.81
CA PRO A 166 -4.24 8.60 -8.02
C PRO A 166 -5.36 9.59 -8.39
N HIS A 167 -5.96 10.28 -7.42
CA HIS A 167 -6.94 11.33 -7.70
C HIS A 167 -6.29 12.60 -8.25
N VAL A 168 -5.15 13.02 -7.67
CA VAL A 168 -4.37 14.14 -8.21
C VAL A 168 -3.90 13.84 -9.62
N ALA A 169 -3.39 12.63 -9.88
CA ALA A 169 -3.01 12.20 -11.21
C ALA A 169 -4.18 12.25 -12.19
N ARG A 170 -5.38 11.79 -11.79
CA ARG A 170 -6.60 11.88 -12.62
C ARG A 170 -7.02 13.32 -12.93
N LEU A 171 -6.83 14.25 -12.00
CA LEU A 171 -7.12 15.67 -12.25
C LEU A 171 -6.17 16.27 -13.30
N ILE A 172 -4.93 15.78 -13.39
CA ILE A 172 -3.91 16.28 -14.31
C ILE A 172 -4.00 15.60 -15.69
N SER A 173 -4.11 14.27 -15.73
CA SER A 173 -4.01 13.48 -16.98
C SER A 173 -5.35 12.96 -17.50
N GLY A 174 -6.46 13.14 -16.78
CA GLY A 174 -7.74 12.52 -17.08
C GLY A 174 -7.85 11.06 -16.59
N PRO A 175 -8.91 10.33 -17.00
CA PRO A 175 -9.27 9.03 -16.41
C PRO A 175 -8.48 7.83 -16.98
N ASP A 176 -7.68 8.00 -18.03
CA ASP A 176 -6.94 6.90 -18.66
C ASP A 176 -5.84 6.35 -17.73
N ASN A 177 -6.01 5.11 -17.28
CA ASN A 177 -5.10 4.44 -16.34
C ASN A 177 -3.69 4.23 -16.91
N ARG A 178 -3.49 4.29 -18.24
CA ARG A 178 -2.15 4.28 -18.86
C ARG A 178 -1.30 5.47 -18.43
N TRP A 179 -1.94 6.61 -18.16
CA TRP A 179 -1.30 7.83 -17.68
C TRP A 179 -1.41 7.97 -16.17
N VAL A 180 -2.55 7.60 -15.58
CA VAL A 180 -2.77 7.73 -14.14
C VAL A 180 -1.82 6.84 -13.34
N LEU A 181 -1.56 5.60 -13.76
CA LEU A 181 -0.66 4.70 -13.03
C LEU A 181 0.77 5.26 -12.90
N PRO A 182 1.47 5.60 -13.99
CA PRO A 182 2.82 6.15 -13.88
C PRO A 182 2.84 7.52 -13.19
N LEU A 183 1.88 8.40 -13.49
CA LEU A 183 1.82 9.72 -12.90
C LEU A 183 1.53 9.67 -11.39
N SER A 184 0.64 8.77 -10.94
CA SER A 184 0.37 8.58 -9.52
C SER A 184 1.57 8.05 -8.75
N GLY A 185 2.37 7.16 -9.36
CA GLY A 185 3.64 6.70 -8.79
C GLY A 185 4.65 7.83 -8.62
N LEU A 186 4.82 8.67 -9.64
CA LEU A 186 5.76 9.81 -9.60
C LEU A 186 5.34 10.88 -8.60
N ILE A 187 4.07 11.33 -8.65
CA ILE A 187 3.56 12.34 -7.74
C ILE A 187 3.55 11.80 -6.30
N GLY A 188 3.23 10.51 -6.10
CA GLY A 188 3.31 9.89 -4.79
C GLY A 188 4.72 9.79 -4.23
N ALA A 189 5.71 9.48 -5.07
CA ALA A 189 7.12 9.50 -4.67
C ALA A 189 7.58 10.90 -4.29
N LEU A 190 7.21 11.93 -5.08
CA LEU A 190 7.53 13.32 -4.78
C LEU A 190 6.87 13.78 -3.47
N TYR A 191 5.59 13.45 -3.28
CA TYR A 191 4.86 13.76 -2.05
C TYR A 191 5.52 13.14 -0.83
N LEU A 192 5.86 11.85 -0.89
CA LEU A 192 6.51 11.15 0.22
C LEU A 192 7.89 11.75 0.52
N LEU A 193 8.67 12.11 -0.51
CA LEU A 193 9.96 12.76 -0.35
C LEU A 193 9.83 14.09 0.40
N VAL A 194 8.84 14.91 0.04
CA VAL A 194 8.57 16.19 0.72
C VAL A 194 8.14 15.95 2.17
N CYS A 195 7.23 14.99 2.41
CA CYS A 195 6.80 14.65 3.77
C CYS A 195 7.94 14.12 4.65
N ASP A 196 8.82 13.26 4.12
CA ASP A 196 9.99 12.74 4.85
C ASP A 196 11.00 13.85 5.15
N THR A 197 11.23 14.75 4.18
CA THR A 197 12.11 15.90 4.38
C THR A 197 11.58 16.81 5.50
N LEU A 198 10.27 17.09 5.52
CA LEU A 198 9.64 17.85 6.61
C LEU A 198 9.73 17.10 7.94
N ALA A 199 9.48 15.80 7.94
CA ALA A 199 9.56 14.94 9.13
C ALA A 199 10.95 14.98 9.79
N ARG A 200 12.02 15.09 8.99
CA ARG A 200 13.42 15.16 9.46
C ARG A 200 13.89 16.57 9.84
N THR A 201 13.22 17.62 9.39
CA THR A 201 13.69 19.01 9.54
C THR A 201 12.90 19.84 10.53
N VAL A 202 11.64 19.49 10.80
CA VAL A 202 10.73 20.30 11.64
C VAL A 202 11.02 20.18 13.14
N ALA A 203 11.60 19.06 13.60
CA ALA A 203 11.91 18.83 15.00
C ALA A 203 13.32 18.29 15.20
N MET A 204 13.87 18.49 16.40
CA MET A 204 15.15 17.92 16.84
C MET A 204 15.09 16.38 16.96
N ALA A 205 13.88 15.82 17.06
CA ALA A 205 13.63 14.38 17.06
C ALA A 205 13.04 13.96 15.70
N GLU A 206 13.45 12.80 15.18
CA GLU A 206 12.90 12.26 13.93
C GLU A 206 11.42 11.88 14.12
N ILE A 207 10.52 12.65 13.51
CA ILE A 207 9.07 12.42 13.58
C ILE A 207 8.70 11.31 12.59
N PRO A 208 7.85 10.34 12.95
CA PRO A 208 7.21 9.40 12.03
C PRO A 208 6.60 10.07 10.79
N VAL A 209 7.11 9.76 9.58
CA VAL A 209 6.60 10.32 8.31
C VAL A 209 5.11 10.07 8.12
N GLY A 210 4.57 8.95 8.64
CA GLY A 210 3.13 8.66 8.60
C GLY A 210 2.27 9.67 9.33
N ILE A 211 2.81 10.37 10.34
CA ILE A 211 2.13 11.48 11.02
C ILE A 211 2.04 12.68 10.07
N ILE A 212 3.15 13.06 9.43
CA ILE A 212 3.19 14.18 8.49
C ILE A 212 2.28 13.91 7.28
N THR A 213 2.34 12.70 6.69
CA THR A 213 1.49 12.36 5.54
C THR A 213 0.00 12.37 5.90
N SER A 214 -0.36 12.04 7.15
CA SER A 214 -1.74 12.10 7.63
C SER A 214 -2.24 13.52 7.87
N LEU A 215 -1.39 14.37 8.48
CA LEU A 215 -1.71 15.78 8.70
C LEU A 215 -1.92 16.56 7.41
N VAL A 216 -1.14 16.25 6.37
CA VAL A 216 -1.29 16.87 5.05
C VAL A 216 -2.41 16.21 4.24
N GLY A 217 -2.54 14.88 4.34
CA GLY A 217 -3.48 14.10 3.53
C GLY A 217 -4.95 14.27 3.93
N ALA A 218 -5.25 14.32 5.23
CA ALA A 218 -6.63 14.43 5.70
C ALA A 218 -7.33 15.74 5.25
N PRO A 219 -6.72 16.94 5.37
CA PRO A 219 -7.29 18.17 4.84
C PRO A 219 -7.57 18.13 3.33
N PHE A 220 -6.69 17.50 2.56
CA PHE A 220 -6.89 17.35 1.12
C PHE A 220 -8.15 16.53 0.81
N LEU A 221 -8.35 15.40 1.49
CA LEU A 221 -9.54 14.57 1.27
C LEU A 221 -10.83 15.30 1.68
N ILE A 222 -10.79 16.07 2.77
CA ILE A 222 -11.91 16.92 3.21
C ILE A 222 -12.25 17.96 2.14
N ALA A 223 -11.24 18.64 1.58
CA ALA A 223 -11.45 19.63 0.52
C ALA A 223 -12.07 19.00 -0.73
N LEU A 224 -11.57 17.83 -1.15
CA LEU A 224 -12.10 17.08 -2.29
C LEU A 224 -13.56 16.67 -2.08
N LEU A 225 -13.91 16.13 -0.89
CA LEU A 225 -15.28 15.73 -0.56
C LEU A 225 -16.24 16.92 -0.63
N ARG A 226 -15.85 18.07 -0.08
CA ARG A 226 -16.66 19.30 -0.12
C ARG A 226 -16.87 19.83 -1.53
N SER A 227 -15.87 19.69 -2.41
CA SER A 227 -15.99 20.13 -3.81
C SER A 227 -17.04 19.31 -4.58
N LYS A 228 -17.03 17.98 -4.44
CA LYS A 228 -18.00 17.08 -5.09
C LYS A 228 -19.40 17.21 -4.52
N ALA A 229 -19.53 17.40 -3.21
CA ALA A 229 -20.84 17.62 -2.58
C ALA A 229 -21.53 18.87 -3.14
N LYS A 230 -20.78 19.95 -3.44
CA LYS A 230 -21.33 21.15 -4.08
C LYS A 230 -21.78 20.92 -5.53
N GLU A 231 -21.16 19.98 -6.22
CA GLU A 231 -21.49 19.63 -7.61
C GLU A 231 -22.80 18.82 -7.70
N LEU A 232 -23.11 18.00 -6.69
CA LEU A 232 -24.35 17.21 -6.58
C LEU A 232 -25.57 18.01 -6.08
N LEU A 233 -25.33 19.15 -5.44
CA LEU A 233 -26.38 20.06 -4.94
C LEU A 233 -26.72 21.19 -5.94
N LYS A 234 -26.10 21.16 -7.13
CA LYS A 234 -26.47 21.98 -8.28
C LYS A 234 -27.22 21.12 -9.28
#